data_AF-A0A371NXR4-F1
#
_entry.id   AF-A0A371NXR4-F1
#
_cell.length_a   1.000
_cell.length_b   1.000
_cell.length_c   1.000
_cell.angle_alpha   90.00
_cell.angle_beta   90.00
_cell.angle_gamma   90.00
#
_symmetry.space_group_name_H-M   'P 1'
#
loop_
_entity.id
_entity.type
_entity.pdbx_description
1 polymer ?
#
loop_
_entity_poly.entity_id
_entity_poly.type
_entity_poly.pdbx_seq_one_letter_code
_entity_poly.pdbx_strand_id
1 'polypeptide(L)'
;MSAVPTPAEFEEAARSLAGVISHTPTELSRALSDIVGAPVLLKLENLQRTGSFKIRGASYRLAQLTAEERARGVVAASAGNHAQGVALAAQSLGIPATIFMPLGVPVPKLLATRGYGAEVVLEGETVATSLRLAAEFAERTGAVLIPPFDHRDVVIGQGTLGLEIFEDVPDVDTVILGIGGGGLIAGVAAAVKQAAAAAGRTVRVIGVQAENAAAMPPSLEAGHPVEITTHPTIADGILVAKPGEIPFQIIRELVDEVVTVTEDDIARALLVLLEHAKVVVEPAGAVGVAAILAGKVRGTGKTVSVLSGGNIDPMLLQRVVSHGLAASGRYATVRIPLPDRPGQLARVSEILAQVGANVMEVLHTRHGQGLQIDEMILQLSIETRGPEHTQLTLDSLRAAGYEPQVMPD
;
A
#
# COMPACT_ATOMS: atom_id res chain seq x y z
N MET A 1 20.99 -13.05 -22.57
CA MET A 1 21.04 -13.52 -21.16
C MET A 1 19.62 -13.50 -20.63
N SER A 2 19.20 -14.49 -19.84
CA SER A 2 17.85 -14.50 -19.25
C SER A 2 17.64 -13.23 -18.41
N ALA A 3 16.45 -12.63 -18.48
CA ALA A 3 16.08 -11.50 -17.63
C ALA A 3 15.95 -11.93 -16.15
N VAL A 4 15.65 -13.20 -15.90
CA VAL A 4 15.45 -13.78 -14.58
C VAL A 4 16.80 -13.95 -13.85
N PRO A 5 17.00 -13.36 -12.66
CA PRO A 5 18.18 -13.62 -11.85
C PRO A 5 18.25 -15.07 -11.36
N THR A 6 19.47 -15.59 -11.22
CA THR A 6 19.74 -16.96 -10.80
C THR A 6 19.65 -17.14 -9.28
N PRO A 7 19.53 -18.38 -8.77
CA PRO A 7 19.47 -18.62 -7.32
C PRO A 7 20.74 -18.15 -6.61
N ALA A 8 21.91 -18.38 -7.22
CA ALA A 8 23.21 -17.95 -6.69
C ALA A 8 23.30 -16.42 -6.51
N GLU A 9 22.66 -15.65 -7.39
CA GLU A 9 22.63 -14.18 -7.27
C GLU A 9 21.73 -13.72 -6.13
N PHE A 10 20.61 -14.40 -5.88
CA PHE A 10 19.78 -14.12 -4.70
C PHE A 10 20.50 -14.49 -3.40
N GLU A 11 21.18 -15.62 -3.37
CA GLU A 11 21.98 -16.04 -2.20
C GLU A 11 23.13 -15.07 -1.92
N GLU A 12 23.81 -14.58 -2.96
CA GLU A 12 24.86 -13.56 -2.81
C GLU A 12 24.29 -12.24 -2.30
N ALA A 13 23.14 -11.81 -2.83
CA ALA A 13 22.45 -10.64 -2.33
C ALA A 13 22.03 -10.79 -0.87
N ALA A 14 21.52 -11.96 -0.47
CA ALA A 14 21.17 -12.24 0.92
C ALA A 14 22.39 -12.17 1.84
N ARG A 15 23.54 -12.74 1.43
CA ARG A 15 24.82 -12.62 2.16
C ARG A 15 25.28 -11.17 2.28
N SER A 16 25.22 -10.41 1.18
CA SER A 16 25.63 -9.00 1.15
C SER A 16 24.76 -8.10 2.03
N LEU A 17 23.47 -8.44 2.16
CA LEU A 17 22.50 -7.68 2.94
C LEU A 17 22.43 -8.11 4.42
N ALA A 18 23.13 -9.18 4.81
CA ALA A 18 23.18 -9.64 6.20
C ALA A 18 23.68 -8.53 7.13
N GLY A 19 22.90 -8.23 8.19
CA GLY A 19 23.19 -7.13 9.12
C GLY A 19 22.81 -5.74 8.59
N VAL A 20 22.50 -5.59 7.30
CA VAL A 20 21.92 -4.36 6.74
C VAL A 20 20.41 -4.40 6.79
N ILE A 21 19.79 -5.55 6.53
CA ILE A 21 18.34 -5.74 6.62
C ILE A 21 18.00 -6.70 7.77
N SER A 22 16.75 -6.65 8.23
CA SER A 22 16.20 -7.62 9.18
C SER A 22 15.49 -8.74 8.42
N HIS A 23 15.59 -9.98 8.90
CA HIS A 23 14.66 -11.04 8.50
C HIS A 23 13.32 -10.72 9.15
N THR A 24 12.32 -10.37 8.36
CA THR A 24 11.03 -9.89 8.91
C THR A 24 10.14 -11.05 9.34
N PRO A 25 9.31 -10.91 10.39
CA PRO A 25 8.43 -12.00 10.83
C PRO A 25 7.42 -12.43 9.76
N THR A 26 7.06 -13.71 9.81
CA THR A 26 5.97 -14.30 9.04
C THR A 26 4.92 -14.85 10.00
N GLU A 27 3.77 -14.17 10.09
CA GLU A 27 2.77 -14.42 11.15
C GLU A 27 1.47 -15.01 10.59
N LEU A 28 0.91 -16.02 11.27
CA LEU A 28 -0.38 -16.60 10.89
C LEU A 28 -1.53 -15.64 11.20
N SER A 29 -2.34 -15.31 10.19
CA SER A 29 -3.59 -14.58 10.38
C SER A 29 -4.77 -15.54 10.42
N ARG A 30 -5.32 -15.78 11.63
CA ARG A 30 -6.51 -16.63 11.80
C ARG A 30 -7.73 -16.06 11.07
N ALA A 31 -7.97 -14.75 11.21
CA ALA A 31 -9.10 -14.08 10.57
C ALA A 31 -9.09 -14.23 9.04
N LEU A 32 -7.92 -14.09 8.40
CA LEU A 32 -7.81 -14.30 6.94
C LEU A 32 -7.84 -15.78 6.57
N SER A 33 -7.31 -16.65 7.43
CA SER A 33 -7.37 -18.11 7.22
C SER A 33 -8.81 -18.61 7.18
N ASP A 34 -9.66 -18.10 8.06
CA ASP A 34 -11.08 -18.43 8.10
C ASP A 34 -11.82 -17.99 6.82
N ILE A 35 -11.46 -16.83 6.27
CA ILE A 35 -12.03 -16.29 5.03
C ILE A 35 -11.62 -17.12 3.81
N VAL A 36 -10.34 -17.49 3.73
CA VAL A 36 -9.80 -18.26 2.60
C VAL A 36 -10.12 -19.75 2.70
N GLY A 37 -10.36 -20.26 3.91
CA GLY A 37 -10.52 -21.70 4.18
C GLY A 37 -9.20 -22.47 4.18
N ALA A 38 -8.06 -21.78 4.24
CA ALA A 38 -6.71 -22.34 4.27
C ALA A 38 -5.76 -21.39 5.03
N PRO A 39 -4.60 -21.85 5.54
CA PRO A 39 -3.71 -20.98 6.31
C PRO A 39 -3.23 -19.77 5.49
N VAL A 40 -3.46 -18.58 6.02
CA VAL A 40 -2.95 -17.31 5.49
C VAL A 40 -1.92 -16.74 6.45
N LEU A 41 -0.70 -16.54 5.96
CA LEU A 41 0.40 -15.92 6.68
C LEU A 41 0.69 -14.53 6.13
N LEU A 42 1.16 -13.64 6.99
CA LEU A 42 1.51 -12.25 6.68
C LEU A 42 3.02 -12.10 6.79
N LYS A 43 3.70 -11.78 5.68
CA LYS A 43 5.13 -11.43 5.70
C LYS A 43 5.27 -9.94 5.99
N LEU A 44 5.79 -9.60 7.17
CA LEU A 44 5.71 -8.26 7.77
C LEU A 44 6.85 -7.32 7.32
N GLU A 45 6.96 -7.04 6.01
CA GLU A 45 7.95 -6.09 5.48
C GLU A 45 7.73 -4.64 5.93
N ASN A 46 6.57 -4.31 6.47
CA ASN A 46 6.30 -3.05 7.16
C ASN A 46 7.16 -2.87 8.42
N LEU A 47 7.72 -3.94 8.99
CA LEU A 47 8.65 -3.92 10.13
C LEU A 47 10.12 -3.87 9.71
N GLN A 48 10.41 -3.88 8.41
CA GLN A 48 11.77 -3.73 7.92
C GLN A 48 12.35 -2.36 8.30
N ARG A 49 13.69 -2.23 8.31
CA ARG A 49 14.34 -0.91 8.41
C ARG A 49 13.76 0.04 7.36
N THR A 50 13.59 1.31 7.71
CA THR A 50 12.84 2.32 6.91
C THR A 50 11.34 2.08 6.77
N GLY A 51 10.77 1.06 7.42
CA GLY A 51 9.33 0.76 7.40
C GLY A 51 8.83 0.14 6.09
N SER A 52 9.70 -0.37 5.22
CA SER A 52 9.30 -1.04 3.98
C SER A 52 10.41 -1.90 3.37
N PHE A 53 10.04 -2.71 2.38
CA PHE A 53 10.96 -3.56 1.61
C PHE A 53 12.06 -2.81 0.85
N LYS A 54 11.90 -1.50 0.57
CA LYS A 54 12.75 -0.75 -0.37
C LYS A 54 14.24 -0.76 -0.01
N ILE A 55 14.56 -0.89 1.28
CA ILE A 55 15.95 -0.96 1.76
C ILE A 55 16.71 -2.15 1.16
N ARG A 56 16.05 -3.26 0.80
CA ARG A 56 16.69 -4.46 0.25
C ARG A 56 17.34 -4.17 -1.10
N GLY A 57 16.54 -3.77 -2.09
CA GLY A 57 17.05 -3.42 -3.42
C GLY A 57 17.94 -2.18 -3.44
N ALA A 58 17.66 -1.16 -2.61
CA ALA A 58 18.52 0.01 -2.51
C ALA A 58 19.92 -0.36 -2.00
N SER A 59 19.98 -1.08 -0.87
CA SER A 59 21.26 -1.48 -0.27
C SER A 59 22.08 -2.37 -1.20
N TYR A 60 21.43 -3.33 -1.88
CA TYR A 60 22.15 -4.19 -2.82
C TYR A 60 22.67 -3.40 -4.01
N ARG A 61 21.86 -2.52 -4.62
CA ARG A 61 22.33 -1.67 -5.73
C ARG A 61 23.52 -0.79 -5.32
N LEU A 62 23.46 -0.16 -4.15
CA LEU A 62 24.55 0.68 -3.66
C LEU A 62 25.81 -0.14 -3.32
N ALA A 63 25.65 -1.38 -2.83
CA ALA A 63 26.76 -2.28 -2.59
C ALA A 63 27.52 -2.65 -3.88
N GLN A 64 26.82 -2.72 -5.02
CA GLN A 64 27.42 -2.99 -6.33
C GLN A 64 28.14 -1.79 -6.97
N LEU A 65 28.07 -0.60 -6.38
CA LEU A 65 28.78 0.58 -6.92
C LEU A 65 30.29 0.44 -6.73
N THR A 66 31.02 0.78 -7.78
CA THR A 66 32.48 0.92 -7.77
C THR A 66 32.93 2.05 -6.84
N ALA A 67 34.20 2.06 -6.43
CA ALA A 67 34.74 3.14 -5.60
C ALA A 67 34.59 4.53 -6.26
N GLU A 68 34.76 4.63 -7.58
CA GLU A 68 34.60 5.87 -8.35
C GLU A 68 33.15 6.33 -8.41
N GLU A 69 32.19 5.42 -8.55
CA GLU A 69 30.76 5.74 -8.47
C GLU A 69 30.37 6.21 -7.06
N ARG A 70 30.84 5.52 -6.02
CA ARG A 70 30.58 5.91 -4.63
C ARG A 70 31.14 7.29 -4.31
N ALA A 71 32.34 7.61 -4.81
CA ALA A 71 32.96 8.92 -4.61
C ALA A 71 32.17 10.08 -5.26
N ARG A 72 31.46 9.80 -6.36
CA ARG A 72 30.58 10.78 -7.03
C ARG A 72 29.23 10.95 -6.34
N GLY A 73 28.90 10.07 -5.39
CA GLY A 73 27.61 10.06 -4.69
C GLY A 73 26.48 9.46 -5.51
N VAL A 74 25.31 9.40 -4.90
CA VAL A 74 24.08 8.86 -5.49
C VAL A 74 22.97 9.90 -5.49
N VAL A 75 22.08 9.78 -6.46
CA VAL A 75 20.88 10.60 -6.56
C VAL A 75 19.65 9.72 -6.76
N ALA A 76 18.52 10.10 -6.17
CA ALA A 76 17.24 9.46 -6.42
C ALA A 76 16.10 10.48 -6.38
N ALA A 77 14.96 10.12 -6.97
CA ALA A 77 13.72 10.86 -6.83
C ALA A 77 12.61 9.96 -6.30
N SER A 78 11.99 10.34 -5.19
CA SER A 78 10.84 9.64 -4.63
C SER A 78 10.22 10.47 -3.51
N ALA A 79 8.89 10.54 -3.47
CA ALA A 79 8.18 11.14 -2.34
C ALA A 79 7.97 10.17 -1.16
N GLY A 80 8.62 8.99 -1.13
CA GLY A 80 8.32 7.98 -0.11
C GLY A 80 9.37 6.90 0.11
N ASN A 81 8.95 5.64 0.14
CA ASN A 81 9.76 4.52 0.64
C ASN A 81 11.12 4.35 -0.04
N HIS A 82 11.21 4.63 -1.35
CA HIS A 82 12.48 4.54 -2.08
C HIS A 82 13.49 5.58 -1.61
N ALA A 83 13.05 6.81 -1.36
CA ALA A 83 13.92 7.86 -0.82
C ALA A 83 14.52 7.48 0.53
N GLN A 84 13.71 6.92 1.44
CA GLN A 84 14.20 6.44 2.73
C GLN A 84 15.14 5.24 2.60
N GLY A 85 14.81 4.29 1.73
CA GLY A 85 15.66 3.13 1.43
C GLY A 85 17.04 3.53 0.89
N VAL A 86 17.09 4.45 -0.08
CA VAL A 86 18.35 4.98 -0.63
C VAL A 86 19.12 5.77 0.41
N ALA A 87 18.45 6.65 1.17
CA ALA A 87 19.09 7.47 2.19
C ALA A 87 19.77 6.61 3.27
N LEU A 88 19.06 5.62 3.82
CA LEU A 88 19.63 4.73 4.84
C LEU A 88 20.74 3.83 4.28
N ALA A 89 20.58 3.32 3.06
CA ALA A 89 21.61 2.51 2.39
C ALA A 89 22.89 3.33 2.16
N ALA A 90 22.75 4.56 1.68
CA ALA A 90 23.87 5.46 1.43
C ALA A 90 24.58 5.85 2.73
N GLN A 91 23.82 6.17 3.78
CA GLN A 91 24.34 6.44 5.13
C GLN A 91 25.19 5.27 5.64
N SER A 92 24.68 4.04 5.51
CA SER A 92 25.36 2.83 6.00
C SER A 92 26.66 2.54 5.25
N LEU A 93 26.80 3.02 4.01
CA LEU A 93 27.97 2.84 3.15
C LEU A 93 28.88 4.08 3.08
N GLY A 94 28.54 5.16 3.78
CA GLY A 94 29.29 6.43 3.74
C GLY A 94 29.25 7.12 2.37
N ILE A 95 28.17 6.93 1.59
CA ILE A 95 28.01 7.50 0.25
C ILE A 95 27.17 8.79 0.37
N PRO A 96 27.60 9.93 -0.20
CA PRO A 96 26.75 11.13 -0.29
C PRO A 96 25.48 10.84 -1.09
N ALA A 97 24.31 11.20 -0.55
CA ALA A 97 23.03 10.98 -1.20
C ALA A 97 22.22 12.27 -1.33
N THR A 98 21.82 12.58 -2.56
CA THR A 98 20.90 13.68 -2.88
C THR A 98 19.54 13.11 -3.30
N ILE A 99 18.46 13.55 -2.65
CA ILE A 99 17.11 13.05 -2.87
C ILE A 99 16.21 14.19 -3.33
N PHE A 100 15.64 14.05 -4.52
CA PHE A 100 14.64 14.96 -5.04
C PHE A 100 13.24 14.51 -4.59
N MET A 101 12.51 15.42 -3.94
CA MET A 101 11.14 15.20 -3.51
C MET A 101 10.26 16.38 -3.98
N PRO A 102 8.98 16.15 -4.30
CA PRO A 102 8.05 17.23 -4.64
C PRO A 102 7.72 18.07 -3.39
N LEU A 103 7.28 19.31 -3.60
CA LEU A 103 6.94 20.25 -2.52
C LEU A 103 5.83 19.73 -1.60
N GLY A 104 4.88 18.94 -2.12
CA GLY A 104 3.76 18.36 -1.37
C GLY A 104 4.08 17.05 -0.64
N VAL A 105 5.35 16.66 -0.51
CA VAL A 105 5.73 15.41 0.17
C VAL A 105 5.24 15.42 1.63
N PRO A 106 4.66 14.31 2.15
CA PRO A 106 4.28 14.22 3.56
C PRO A 106 5.46 14.49 4.49
N VAL A 107 5.23 15.35 5.49
CA VAL A 107 6.26 15.78 6.46
C VAL A 107 7.00 14.60 7.11
N PRO A 108 6.33 13.51 7.55
CA PRO A 108 7.05 12.36 8.11
C PRO A 108 8.05 11.73 7.14
N LYS A 109 7.71 11.63 5.85
CA LYS A 109 8.58 11.06 4.82
C LYS A 109 9.79 11.96 4.56
N LEU A 110 9.58 13.28 4.51
CA LEU A 110 10.66 14.28 4.40
C LEU A 110 11.63 14.22 5.59
N LEU A 111 11.10 14.24 6.81
CA LEU A 111 11.92 14.25 8.03
C LEU A 111 12.69 12.94 8.18
N ALA A 112 12.09 11.80 7.86
CA ALA A 112 12.77 10.50 7.88
C ALA A 112 13.95 10.47 6.89
N THR A 113 13.74 10.90 5.63
CA THR A 113 14.82 10.95 4.63
C THR A 113 15.98 11.85 5.06
N ARG A 114 15.70 13.03 5.61
CA ARG A 114 16.74 13.91 6.19
C ARG A 114 17.41 13.31 7.41
N GLY A 115 16.66 12.62 8.26
CA GLY A 115 17.17 11.95 9.46
C GLY A 115 18.20 10.86 9.16
N TYR A 116 18.13 10.24 7.97
CA TYR A 116 19.15 9.32 7.47
C TYR A 116 20.37 10.02 6.85
N GLY A 117 20.45 11.35 6.89
CA GLY A 117 21.62 12.12 6.45
C GLY A 117 21.67 12.43 4.95
N ALA A 118 20.58 12.19 4.21
CA ALA A 118 20.50 12.59 2.81
C ALA A 118 20.24 14.10 2.66
N GLU A 119 20.86 14.70 1.65
CA GLU A 119 20.52 16.03 1.19
C GLU A 119 19.19 15.96 0.45
N VAL A 120 18.17 16.67 0.93
CA VAL A 120 16.84 16.67 0.29
C VAL A 120 16.60 17.98 -0.45
N VAL A 121 16.40 17.87 -1.76
CA VAL A 121 16.01 18.96 -2.66
C VAL A 121 14.49 18.91 -2.85
N LEU A 122 13.80 19.93 -2.33
CA LEU A 122 12.36 20.09 -2.46
C LEU A 122 12.05 20.94 -3.71
N GLU A 123 11.73 20.28 -4.82
CA GLU A 123 11.47 20.97 -6.08
C GLU A 123 10.45 20.24 -6.95
N GLY A 124 9.59 21.02 -7.58
CA GLY A 124 8.51 20.54 -8.43
C GLY A 124 7.23 20.17 -7.66
N GLU A 125 6.13 20.08 -8.41
CA GLU A 125 4.82 19.74 -7.87
C GLU A 125 4.54 18.23 -7.93
N THR A 126 5.25 17.50 -8.80
CA THR A 126 4.99 16.09 -9.07
C THR A 126 6.25 15.23 -8.96
N VAL A 127 6.07 13.94 -8.70
CA VAL A 127 7.17 12.95 -8.72
C VAL A 127 7.84 12.88 -10.09
N ALA A 128 7.09 13.09 -11.18
CA ALA A 128 7.66 13.15 -12.53
C ALA A 128 8.65 14.31 -12.68
N THR A 129 8.33 15.48 -12.11
CA THR A 129 9.25 16.63 -12.06
C THR A 129 10.51 16.28 -11.26
N SER A 130 10.36 15.65 -10.08
CA SER A 130 11.50 15.25 -9.26
C SER A 130 12.40 14.22 -9.98
N LEU A 131 11.82 13.28 -10.73
CA LEU A 131 12.58 12.30 -11.54
C LEU A 131 13.41 12.97 -12.64
N ARG A 132 12.83 13.93 -13.37
CA ARG A 132 13.56 14.71 -14.37
C ARG A 132 14.72 15.47 -13.74
N LEU A 133 14.49 16.16 -12.63
CA LEU A 133 15.53 16.94 -11.93
C LEU A 133 16.66 16.05 -11.38
N ALA A 134 16.32 14.87 -10.87
CA ALA A 134 17.32 13.89 -10.44
C ALA A 134 18.18 13.37 -11.60
N ALA A 135 17.59 13.16 -12.79
CA ALA A 135 18.33 12.79 -13.99
C ALA A 135 19.28 13.92 -14.44
N GLU A 136 18.81 15.16 -14.50
CA GLU A 136 19.64 16.33 -14.83
C GLU A 136 20.77 16.53 -13.81
N PHE A 137 20.51 16.29 -12.52
CA PHE A 137 21.54 16.32 -11.49
C PHE A 137 22.60 15.23 -11.70
N ALA A 138 22.17 14.00 -12.03
CA ALA A 138 23.08 12.90 -12.32
C ALA A 138 23.98 13.23 -13.51
N GLU A 139 23.43 13.77 -14.60
CA GLU A 139 24.17 14.17 -15.79
C GLU A 139 25.21 15.26 -15.48
N ARG A 140 24.84 16.26 -14.67
CA ARG A 140 25.71 17.40 -14.34
C ARG A 140 26.83 17.04 -13.37
N THR A 141 26.56 16.18 -12.38
CA THR A 141 27.48 15.92 -11.26
C THR A 141 28.24 14.60 -11.40
N GLY A 142 27.74 13.70 -12.25
CA GLY A 142 28.22 12.32 -12.34
C GLY A 142 27.75 11.41 -11.21
N ALA A 143 26.87 11.89 -10.33
CA ALA A 143 26.23 11.06 -9.31
C ALA A 143 25.41 9.93 -9.94
N VAL A 144 25.40 8.76 -9.32
CA VAL A 144 24.68 7.60 -9.86
C VAL A 144 23.20 7.70 -9.53
N LEU A 145 22.34 7.74 -10.55
CA LEU A 145 20.90 7.68 -10.40
C LEU A 145 20.47 6.28 -9.91
N ILE A 146 19.77 6.22 -8.79
CA ILE A 146 19.28 4.97 -8.19
C ILE A 146 17.79 4.81 -8.49
N PRO A 147 17.41 3.93 -9.43
CA PRO A 147 16.02 3.75 -9.83
C PRO A 147 15.20 3.02 -8.75
N PRO A 148 13.90 3.33 -8.63
CA PRO A 148 13.04 2.74 -7.61
C PRO A 148 12.65 1.28 -7.85
N PHE A 149 12.76 0.78 -9.09
CA PHE A 149 12.38 -0.59 -9.44
C PHE A 149 13.03 -1.12 -10.72
N ASP A 150 13.23 -0.28 -11.75
CA ASP A 150 13.64 -0.75 -13.09
C ASP A 150 15.16 -0.92 -13.22
N HIS A 151 15.71 -1.82 -12.40
CA HIS A 151 17.12 -2.17 -12.44
C HIS A 151 17.34 -3.58 -11.92
N ARG A 152 18.23 -4.32 -12.56
CA ARG A 152 18.50 -5.72 -12.24
C ARG A 152 18.94 -5.92 -10.79
N ASP A 153 19.92 -5.15 -10.31
CA ASP A 153 20.34 -5.20 -8.90
C ASP A 153 19.18 -4.91 -7.93
N VAL A 154 18.30 -3.96 -8.26
CA VAL A 154 17.15 -3.67 -7.41
C VAL A 154 16.24 -4.88 -7.33
N VAL A 155 15.92 -5.51 -8.46
CA VAL A 155 15.13 -6.76 -8.53
C VAL A 155 15.79 -7.88 -7.73
N ILE A 156 17.10 -8.06 -7.85
CA ILE A 156 17.85 -9.07 -7.09
C ILE A 156 17.74 -8.83 -5.59
N GLY A 157 18.01 -7.59 -5.15
CA GLY A 157 17.90 -7.24 -3.74
C GLY A 157 16.48 -7.44 -3.21
N GLN A 158 15.45 -7.07 -3.98
CA GLN A 158 14.06 -7.35 -3.57
C GLN A 158 13.76 -8.86 -3.49
N GLY A 159 14.36 -9.67 -4.35
CA GLY A 159 14.17 -11.12 -4.36
C GLY A 159 14.70 -11.85 -3.13
N THR A 160 15.56 -11.23 -2.32
CA THR A 160 15.92 -11.77 -0.99
C THR A 160 14.72 -11.98 -0.09
N LEU A 161 13.65 -11.18 -0.26
CA LEU A 161 12.39 -11.41 0.44
C LEU A 161 11.75 -12.75 0.04
N GLY A 162 11.88 -13.14 -1.23
CA GLY A 162 11.39 -14.43 -1.70
C GLY A 162 12.14 -15.61 -1.10
N LEU A 163 13.45 -15.46 -0.85
CA LEU A 163 14.23 -16.47 -0.10
C LEU A 163 13.69 -16.63 1.32
N GLU A 164 13.50 -15.52 2.04
CA GLU A 164 12.96 -15.56 3.40
C GLU A 164 11.56 -16.17 3.46
N ILE A 165 10.68 -15.83 2.50
CA ILE A 165 9.32 -16.41 2.43
C ILE A 165 9.39 -17.93 2.30
N PHE A 166 10.28 -18.44 1.45
CA PHE A 166 10.41 -19.88 1.23
C PHE A 166 11.13 -20.59 2.38
N GLU A 167 12.04 -19.91 3.08
CA GLU A 167 12.65 -20.42 4.31
C GLU A 167 11.62 -20.51 5.46
N ASP A 168 10.82 -19.46 5.65
CA ASP A 168 9.79 -19.38 6.69
C ASP A 168 8.63 -20.35 6.42
N VAL A 169 8.27 -20.54 5.14
CA VAL A 169 7.13 -21.37 4.70
C VAL A 169 7.53 -22.24 3.50
N PRO A 170 8.32 -23.32 3.72
CA PRO A 170 8.83 -24.19 2.63
C PRO A 170 7.74 -24.90 1.82
N ASP A 171 6.54 -24.98 2.39
CA ASP A 171 5.36 -25.57 1.78
C ASP A 171 4.30 -24.52 1.37
N VAL A 172 4.71 -23.28 1.12
CA VAL A 172 3.85 -22.24 0.54
C VAL A 172 3.28 -22.69 -0.80
N ASP A 173 2.02 -22.38 -1.06
CA ASP A 173 1.31 -22.70 -2.31
C ASP A 173 0.99 -21.43 -3.10
N THR A 174 0.79 -20.29 -2.42
CA THR A 174 0.48 -19.01 -3.06
C THR A 174 1.18 -17.85 -2.35
N VAL A 175 1.80 -16.94 -3.11
CA VAL A 175 2.37 -15.69 -2.61
C VAL A 175 1.66 -14.51 -3.27
N ILE A 176 1.19 -13.54 -2.48
CA ILE A 176 0.41 -12.40 -2.95
C ILE A 176 1.10 -11.10 -2.54
N LEU A 177 1.26 -10.16 -3.48
CA LEU A 177 1.92 -8.89 -3.22
C LEU A 177 1.55 -7.79 -4.23
N GLY A 178 1.74 -6.55 -3.80
CA GLY A 178 1.44 -5.37 -4.62
C GLY A 178 2.40 -5.15 -5.79
N ILE A 179 1.87 -4.59 -6.89
CA ILE A 179 2.63 -4.20 -8.08
C ILE A 179 2.51 -2.69 -8.29
N GLY A 180 3.62 -1.98 -8.10
CA GLY A 180 3.84 -0.64 -8.67
C GLY A 180 4.57 -0.75 -10.02
N GLY A 181 5.85 -0.39 -10.05
CA GLY A 181 6.71 -0.61 -11.22
C GLY A 181 7.19 -2.05 -11.43
N GLY A 182 6.84 -2.98 -10.54
CA GLY A 182 7.08 -4.42 -10.68
C GLY A 182 8.34 -4.98 -10.01
N GLY A 183 9.27 -4.14 -9.57
CA GLY A 183 10.59 -4.62 -9.06
C GLY A 183 10.51 -5.60 -7.89
N LEU A 184 9.57 -5.40 -6.95
CA LEU A 184 9.37 -6.31 -5.83
C LEU A 184 8.86 -7.68 -6.28
N ILE A 185 7.74 -7.70 -7.03
CA ILE A 185 7.13 -8.95 -7.46
C ILE A 185 8.02 -9.73 -8.41
N ALA A 186 8.77 -9.05 -9.30
CA ALA A 186 9.72 -9.71 -10.18
C ALA A 186 10.79 -10.46 -9.39
N GLY A 187 11.37 -9.82 -8.38
CA GLY A 187 12.39 -10.44 -7.52
C GLY A 187 11.83 -11.60 -6.70
N VAL A 188 10.70 -11.38 -6.03
CA VAL A 188 10.05 -12.40 -5.19
C VAL A 188 9.59 -13.60 -6.02
N ALA A 189 8.96 -13.37 -7.18
CA ALA A 189 8.51 -14.43 -8.07
C ALA A 189 9.69 -15.29 -8.55
N ALA A 190 10.77 -14.65 -8.99
CA ALA A 190 11.98 -15.34 -9.42
C ALA A 190 12.61 -16.19 -8.31
N ALA A 191 12.74 -15.66 -7.10
CA ALA A 191 13.33 -16.39 -5.98
C ALA A 191 12.44 -17.56 -5.52
N VAL A 192 11.15 -17.32 -5.28
CA VAL A 192 10.24 -18.34 -4.75
C VAL A 192 9.99 -19.46 -5.76
N LYS A 193 9.80 -19.15 -7.05
CA LYS A 193 9.57 -20.17 -8.08
C LYS A 193 10.79 -21.08 -8.24
N GLN A 194 12.00 -20.52 -8.20
CA GLN A 194 13.23 -21.31 -8.32
C GLN A 194 13.46 -22.19 -7.07
N ALA A 195 13.24 -21.65 -5.88
CA ALA A 195 13.35 -22.42 -4.64
C ALA A 195 12.32 -23.56 -4.56
N ALA A 196 11.07 -23.27 -4.95
CA ALA A 196 10.02 -24.29 -5.04
C ALA A 196 10.35 -25.37 -6.07
N ALA A 197 10.82 -25.01 -7.26
CA ALA A 197 11.21 -25.96 -8.29
C ALA A 197 12.36 -26.87 -7.82
N ALA A 198 13.36 -26.31 -7.12
CA ALA A 198 14.45 -27.10 -6.53
C ALA A 198 13.93 -28.10 -5.47
N ALA A 199 12.84 -27.77 -4.78
CA ALA A 199 12.15 -28.66 -3.84
C ALA A 199 11.12 -29.60 -4.52
N GLY A 200 11.02 -29.61 -5.86
CA GLY A 200 10.05 -30.43 -6.59
C GLY A 200 8.60 -29.96 -6.44
N ARG A 201 8.39 -28.68 -6.13
CA ARG A 201 7.07 -28.05 -5.92
C ARG A 201 6.81 -26.94 -6.93
N THR A 202 5.55 -26.54 -7.00
CA THR A 202 5.12 -25.33 -7.69
C THR A 202 4.52 -24.36 -6.68
N VAL A 203 4.69 -23.07 -6.93
CA VAL A 203 4.09 -21.99 -6.15
C VAL A 203 3.39 -21.05 -7.10
N ARG A 204 2.20 -20.57 -6.74
CA ARG A 204 1.51 -19.49 -7.46
C ARG A 204 1.94 -18.13 -6.93
N VAL A 205 2.15 -17.17 -7.80
CA VAL A 205 2.47 -15.78 -7.45
C VAL A 205 1.40 -14.88 -8.07
N ILE A 206 0.71 -14.13 -7.20
CA ILE A 206 -0.40 -13.25 -7.59
C ILE A 206 0.01 -11.81 -7.31
N GLY A 207 -0.03 -11.00 -8.36
CA GLY A 207 0.15 -9.56 -8.30
C GLY A 207 -1.14 -8.81 -8.02
N VAL A 208 -1.06 -7.73 -7.25
CA VAL A 208 -2.22 -6.87 -6.99
C VAL A 208 -1.92 -5.42 -7.31
N GLN A 209 -2.80 -4.76 -8.06
CA GLN A 209 -2.74 -3.30 -8.32
C GLN A 209 -3.98 -2.58 -7.78
N ALA A 210 -3.84 -1.30 -7.43
CA ALA A 210 -5.00 -0.43 -7.28
C ALA A 210 -5.62 -0.21 -8.67
N GLU A 211 -6.96 -0.29 -8.77
CA GLU A 211 -7.67 -0.10 -10.05
C GLU A 211 -7.32 1.23 -10.73
N ASN A 212 -7.15 2.28 -9.93
CA ASN A 212 -6.81 3.63 -10.39
C ASN A 212 -5.38 3.76 -10.94
N ALA A 213 -4.53 2.75 -10.80
CA ALA A 213 -3.14 2.72 -11.28
C ALA A 213 -2.75 1.35 -11.87
N ALA A 214 -3.71 0.63 -12.46
CA ALA A 214 -3.52 -0.74 -12.94
C ALA A 214 -2.84 -0.83 -14.34
N ALA A 215 -1.56 -0.46 -14.43
CA ALA A 215 -0.82 -0.47 -15.69
C ALA A 215 -0.34 -1.86 -16.16
N MET A 216 -0.28 -2.85 -15.26
CA MET A 216 0.27 -4.18 -15.57
C MET A 216 -0.67 -5.03 -16.43
N PRO A 217 -1.99 -5.14 -16.16
CA PRO A 217 -2.90 -5.89 -17.03
C PRO A 217 -2.85 -5.48 -18.51
N PRO A 218 -3.00 -4.20 -18.91
CA PRO A 218 -2.91 -3.83 -20.32
C PRO A 218 -1.49 -4.03 -20.90
N SER A 219 -0.45 -3.92 -20.08
CA SER A 219 0.93 -4.24 -20.51
C SER A 219 1.12 -5.73 -20.82
N LEU A 220 0.53 -6.62 -20.00
CA LEU A 220 0.57 -8.06 -20.23
C LEU A 220 -0.19 -8.44 -21.50
N GLU A 221 -1.36 -7.84 -21.74
CA GLU A 221 -2.14 -8.03 -22.95
C GLU A 221 -1.39 -7.55 -24.21
N ALA A 222 -0.74 -6.38 -24.14
CA ALA A 222 0.05 -5.83 -25.23
C ALA A 222 1.39 -6.56 -25.45
N GLY A 223 1.88 -7.32 -24.46
CA GLY A 223 3.15 -8.02 -24.49
C GLY A 223 4.39 -7.14 -24.29
N HIS A 224 4.22 -5.86 -23.96
CA HIS A 224 5.25 -4.89 -23.61
C HIS A 224 4.71 -3.85 -22.61
N PRO A 225 5.56 -3.10 -21.87
CA PRO A 225 5.08 -2.03 -20.98
C PRO A 225 4.29 -0.96 -21.72
N VAL A 226 3.06 -0.72 -21.26
CA VAL A 226 2.14 0.31 -21.75
C VAL A 226 1.96 1.36 -20.66
N GLU A 227 2.00 2.63 -21.06
CA GLU A 227 1.69 3.74 -20.17
C GLU A 227 0.18 3.99 -20.15
N ILE A 228 -0.37 4.21 -18.96
CA ILE A 228 -1.79 4.53 -18.76
C ILE A 228 -1.94 5.91 -18.11
N THR A 229 -3.12 6.51 -18.30
CA THR A 229 -3.54 7.61 -17.43
C THR A 229 -3.93 7.05 -16.08
N THR A 230 -3.32 7.57 -15.01
CA THR A 230 -3.66 7.17 -13.64
C THR A 230 -4.71 8.11 -13.03
N HIS A 231 -5.45 7.58 -12.07
CA HIS A 231 -6.36 8.35 -11.22
C HIS A 231 -5.81 8.40 -9.79
N PRO A 232 -6.26 9.36 -8.96
CA PRO A 232 -5.86 9.42 -7.55
C PRO A 232 -6.14 8.10 -6.81
N THR A 233 -5.21 7.63 -6.00
CA THR A 233 -5.35 6.44 -5.15
C THR A 233 -4.69 6.67 -3.80
N ILE A 234 -5.24 6.10 -2.73
CA ILE A 234 -4.63 6.06 -1.40
C ILE A 234 -3.36 5.18 -1.40
N ALA A 235 -3.20 4.27 -2.37
CA ALA A 235 -2.04 3.41 -2.51
C ALA A 235 -0.89 4.08 -3.29
N ASP A 236 -0.38 5.18 -2.76
CA ASP A 236 0.67 6.00 -3.39
C ASP A 236 1.95 5.21 -3.74
N GLY A 237 2.32 4.22 -2.93
CA GLY A 237 3.48 3.35 -3.18
C GLY A 237 3.40 2.49 -4.45
N ILE A 238 2.20 2.31 -5.02
CA ILE A 238 1.97 1.58 -6.27
C ILE A 238 1.32 2.45 -7.37
N LEU A 239 1.23 3.77 -7.17
CA LEU A 239 0.78 4.72 -8.19
C LEU A 239 1.87 4.87 -9.27
N VAL A 240 1.86 3.96 -10.24
CA VAL A 240 2.85 3.90 -11.33
C VAL A 240 2.14 3.74 -12.68
N ALA A 241 2.31 4.73 -13.54
CA ALA A 241 1.64 4.81 -14.84
C ALA A 241 2.17 3.82 -15.89
N LYS A 242 3.43 3.38 -15.75
CA LYS A 242 4.07 2.46 -16.68
C LYS A 242 4.98 1.47 -15.93
N PRO A 243 4.85 0.15 -16.13
CA PRO A 243 5.77 -0.83 -15.56
C PRO A 243 7.23 -0.61 -16.02
N GLY A 244 8.20 -1.07 -15.21
CA GLY A 244 9.59 -1.12 -15.65
C GLY A 244 9.81 -2.20 -16.71
N GLU A 245 10.80 -1.99 -17.58
CA GLU A 245 11.13 -2.93 -18.66
C GLU A 245 11.69 -4.25 -18.10
N ILE A 246 12.62 -4.18 -17.14
CA ILE A 246 13.24 -5.38 -16.54
C ILE A 246 12.21 -6.17 -15.72
N PRO A 247 11.45 -5.56 -14.79
CA PRO A 247 10.42 -6.29 -14.05
C PRO A 247 9.36 -6.89 -14.96
N PHE A 248 8.92 -6.18 -16.02
CA PHE A 248 7.88 -6.69 -16.93
C PHE A 248 8.28 -8.01 -17.58
N GLN A 249 9.52 -8.12 -18.07
CA GLN A 249 10.00 -9.35 -18.70
C GLN A 249 9.91 -10.56 -17.75
N ILE A 250 10.28 -10.37 -16.48
CA ILE A 250 10.22 -11.41 -15.45
C ILE A 250 8.78 -11.71 -15.05
N ILE A 251 7.94 -10.68 -14.89
CA ILE A 251 6.52 -10.82 -14.51
C ILE A 251 5.77 -11.61 -15.56
N ARG A 252 5.96 -11.31 -16.84
CA ARG A 252 5.32 -12.02 -17.96
C ARG A 252 5.67 -13.51 -17.98
N GLU A 253 6.85 -13.88 -17.50
CA GLU A 253 7.31 -15.28 -17.46
C GLU A 253 6.87 -16.02 -16.19
N LEU A 254 6.86 -15.35 -15.03
CA LEU A 254 6.80 -16.02 -13.73
C LEU A 254 5.58 -15.69 -12.86
N VAL A 255 4.84 -14.61 -13.13
CA VAL A 255 3.66 -14.25 -12.35
C VAL A 255 2.43 -14.90 -12.95
N ASP A 256 1.70 -15.67 -12.14
CA ASP A 256 0.59 -16.51 -12.62
C ASP A 256 -0.69 -15.70 -12.87
N GLU A 257 -0.89 -14.62 -12.09
CA GLU A 257 -2.12 -13.84 -12.13
C GLU A 257 -1.87 -12.41 -11.65
N VAL A 258 -2.56 -11.43 -12.26
CA VAL A 258 -2.60 -10.05 -11.77
C VAL A 258 -4.05 -9.64 -11.60
N VAL A 259 -4.41 -9.26 -10.38
CA VAL A 259 -5.75 -8.76 -10.03
C VAL A 259 -5.68 -7.30 -9.62
N THR A 260 -6.82 -6.62 -9.67
CA THR A 260 -6.94 -5.23 -9.22
C THR A 260 -7.80 -5.14 -7.98
N VAL A 261 -7.71 -4.06 -7.20
CA VAL A 261 -8.58 -3.79 -6.03
C VAL A 261 -9.01 -2.32 -6.02
N THR A 262 -10.23 -2.09 -5.54
CA THR A 262 -10.80 -0.74 -5.40
C THR A 262 -10.21 -0.02 -4.18
N GLU A 263 -10.41 1.29 -4.10
CA GLU A 263 -10.03 2.09 -2.92
C GLU A 263 -10.75 1.59 -1.65
N ASP A 264 -12.02 1.18 -1.78
CA ASP A 264 -12.80 0.62 -0.68
C ASP A 264 -12.26 -0.73 -0.20
N ASP A 265 -11.83 -1.60 -1.13
CA ASP A 265 -11.18 -2.87 -0.79
C ASP A 265 -9.90 -2.62 0.02
N ILE A 266 -9.09 -1.64 -0.40
CA ILE A 266 -7.84 -1.27 0.27
C ILE A 266 -8.12 -0.70 1.67
N ALA A 267 -9.10 0.19 1.81
CA ALA A 267 -9.48 0.75 3.10
C ALA A 267 -10.00 -0.31 4.08
N ARG A 268 -10.83 -1.25 3.62
CA ARG A 268 -11.29 -2.38 4.45
C ARG A 268 -10.12 -3.28 4.87
N ALA A 269 -9.16 -3.54 3.99
CA ALA A 269 -7.97 -4.33 4.31
C ALA A 269 -7.12 -3.69 5.41
N LEU A 270 -6.93 -2.37 5.36
CA LEU A 270 -6.19 -1.63 6.38
C LEU A 270 -6.87 -1.74 7.74
N LEU A 271 -8.20 -1.63 7.78
CA LEU A 271 -8.97 -1.78 9.01
C LEU A 271 -8.86 -3.21 9.58
N VAL A 272 -8.98 -4.25 8.74
CA VAL A 272 -8.80 -5.65 9.15
C VAL A 272 -7.40 -5.91 9.70
N LEU A 273 -6.36 -5.36 9.07
CA LEU A 273 -4.97 -5.49 9.55
C LEU A 273 -4.78 -4.81 10.91
N LEU A 274 -5.35 -3.62 11.09
CA LEU A 274 -5.31 -2.90 12.37
C LEU A 274 -6.07 -3.66 13.48
N GLU A 275 -7.22 -4.24 13.15
CA GLU A 275 -8.13 -4.90 14.11
C GLU A 275 -7.71 -6.33 14.47
N HIS A 276 -7.16 -7.09 13.53
CA HIS A 276 -6.88 -8.51 13.73
C HIS A 276 -5.39 -8.83 13.78
N ALA A 277 -4.57 -8.14 12.99
CA ALA A 277 -3.12 -8.36 12.97
C ALA A 277 -2.34 -7.39 13.85
N LYS A 278 -2.97 -6.30 14.33
CA LYS A 278 -2.38 -5.30 15.24
C LYS A 278 -1.10 -4.65 14.67
N VAL A 279 -1.06 -4.52 13.35
CA VAL A 279 0.05 -3.89 12.63
C VAL A 279 -0.42 -2.64 11.91
N VAL A 280 0.45 -1.63 11.86
CA VAL A 280 0.26 -0.44 11.04
C VAL A 280 0.90 -0.70 9.68
N VAL A 281 0.10 -0.56 8.62
CA VAL A 281 0.47 -0.87 7.23
C VAL A 281 0.03 0.31 6.37
N GLU A 282 0.80 0.65 5.34
CA GLU A 282 0.38 1.65 4.36
C GLU A 282 -0.53 1.03 3.28
N PRO A 283 -1.32 1.82 2.53
CA PRO A 283 -2.31 1.24 1.63
C PRO A 283 -1.72 0.33 0.53
N ALA A 284 -0.57 0.69 -0.02
CA ALA A 284 0.20 -0.16 -0.95
C ALA A 284 0.69 -1.48 -0.31
N GLY A 285 0.90 -1.52 0.99
CA GLY A 285 1.26 -2.72 1.76
C GLY A 285 0.07 -3.64 2.00
N ALA A 286 -1.16 -3.12 1.99
CA ALA A 286 -2.36 -3.87 2.33
C ALA A 286 -3.06 -4.52 1.12
N VAL A 287 -2.65 -4.21 -0.12
CA VAL A 287 -3.37 -4.65 -1.34
C VAL A 287 -3.49 -6.17 -1.48
N GLY A 288 -2.50 -6.93 -0.99
CA GLY A 288 -2.59 -8.39 -0.98
C GLY A 288 -3.75 -8.91 -0.11
N VAL A 289 -3.96 -8.27 1.05
CA VAL A 289 -5.10 -8.57 1.94
C VAL A 289 -6.40 -8.06 1.34
N ALA A 290 -6.39 -6.90 0.67
CA ALA A 290 -7.56 -6.38 -0.04
C ALA A 290 -8.07 -7.36 -1.10
N ALA A 291 -7.16 -7.97 -1.87
CA ALA A 291 -7.52 -8.95 -2.88
C ALA A 291 -8.14 -10.22 -2.27
N ILE A 292 -7.65 -10.66 -1.11
CA ILE A 292 -8.23 -11.79 -0.35
C ILE A 292 -9.65 -11.44 0.11
N LEU A 293 -9.84 -10.28 0.76
CA LEU A 293 -11.14 -9.86 1.28
C LEU A 293 -12.18 -9.62 0.17
N ALA A 294 -11.73 -9.17 -1.01
CA ALA A 294 -12.58 -8.97 -2.17
C ALA A 294 -12.91 -10.29 -2.91
N GLY A 295 -12.45 -11.45 -2.43
CA GLY A 295 -12.68 -12.75 -3.05
C GLY A 295 -11.96 -12.92 -4.40
N LYS A 296 -10.97 -12.06 -4.70
CA LYS A 296 -10.19 -12.09 -5.95
C LYS A 296 -9.05 -13.11 -5.90
N VAL A 297 -8.80 -13.72 -4.74
CA VAL A 297 -7.81 -14.78 -4.57
C VAL A 297 -8.46 -16.06 -4.06
N ARG A 298 -8.29 -17.15 -4.81
CA ARG A 298 -8.71 -18.49 -4.38
C ARG A 298 -7.57 -19.16 -3.63
N GLY A 299 -7.82 -19.56 -2.38
CA GLY A 299 -6.89 -20.37 -1.61
C GLY A 299 -6.73 -21.75 -2.21
N THR A 300 -5.51 -22.11 -2.59
CA THR A 300 -5.17 -23.49 -3.03
C THR A 300 -4.36 -24.24 -1.98
N GLY A 301 -4.17 -23.65 -0.80
CA GLY A 301 -3.30 -24.14 0.28
C GLY A 301 -2.72 -22.98 1.09
N LYS A 302 -1.49 -23.16 1.61
CA LYS A 302 -0.81 -22.12 2.40
C LYS A 302 -0.54 -20.89 1.56
N THR A 303 -1.06 -19.75 2.02
CA THR A 303 -0.99 -18.48 1.31
C THR A 303 -0.17 -17.48 2.11
N VAL A 304 0.79 -16.81 1.50
CA VAL A 304 1.55 -15.71 2.11
C VAL A 304 1.15 -14.39 1.44
N SER A 305 0.68 -13.43 2.23
CA SER A 305 0.45 -12.06 1.79
C SER A 305 1.58 -11.15 2.30
N VAL A 306 2.23 -10.41 1.41
CA VAL A 306 3.32 -9.51 1.77
C VAL A 306 2.78 -8.14 2.16
N LEU A 307 3.02 -7.74 3.41
CA LEU A 307 2.74 -6.39 3.91
C LEU A 307 3.92 -5.48 3.59
N SER A 308 3.95 -4.95 2.36
CA SER A 308 5.18 -4.39 1.77
C SER A 308 5.75 -3.15 2.49
N GLY A 309 4.93 -2.41 3.24
CA GLY A 309 5.40 -1.25 3.99
C GLY A 309 4.36 -0.66 4.95
N GLY A 310 4.83 0.19 5.86
CA GLY A 310 4.06 0.77 6.96
C GLY A 310 4.15 2.29 7.07
N ASN A 311 4.73 2.97 6.08
CA ASN A 311 4.97 4.42 6.09
C ASN A 311 3.73 5.24 5.73
N ILE A 312 2.69 5.15 6.55
CA ILE A 312 1.44 5.88 6.39
C ILE A 312 1.46 7.22 7.13
N ASP A 313 0.96 8.27 6.46
CA ASP A 313 0.71 9.56 7.12
C ASP A 313 -0.42 9.41 8.16
N PRO A 314 -0.25 9.87 9.42
CA PRO A 314 -1.28 9.73 10.45
C PRO A 314 -2.65 10.34 10.07
N MET A 315 -2.68 11.42 9.30
CA MET A 315 -3.92 12.03 8.82
C MET A 315 -4.55 11.21 7.69
N LEU A 316 -3.75 10.57 6.85
CA LEU A 316 -4.26 9.58 5.91
C LEU A 316 -4.83 8.36 6.65
N LEU A 317 -4.12 7.84 7.65
CA LEU A 317 -4.59 6.73 8.47
C LEU A 317 -5.94 7.05 9.14
N GLN A 318 -6.09 8.24 9.73
CA GLN A 318 -7.36 8.67 10.31
C GLN A 318 -8.50 8.64 9.28
N ARG A 319 -8.30 9.24 8.10
CA ARG A 319 -9.32 9.26 7.05
C ARG A 319 -9.66 7.85 6.55
N VAL A 320 -8.66 7.01 6.36
CA VAL A 320 -8.84 5.62 5.93
C VAL A 320 -9.59 4.80 6.99
N VAL A 321 -9.30 4.99 8.27
CA VAL A 321 -10.05 4.31 9.35
C VAL A 321 -11.52 4.73 9.33
N SER A 322 -11.80 6.03 9.21
CA SER A 322 -13.18 6.53 9.06
C SER A 322 -13.86 5.94 7.83
N HIS A 323 -13.22 5.98 6.66
CA HIS A 323 -13.73 5.41 5.41
C HIS A 323 -13.96 3.90 5.51
N GLY A 324 -13.03 3.15 6.11
CA GLY A 324 -13.14 1.70 6.29
C GLY A 324 -14.26 1.32 7.27
N LEU A 325 -14.49 2.11 8.32
CA LEU A 325 -15.63 1.93 9.22
C LEU A 325 -16.95 2.18 8.48
N ALA A 326 -16.99 3.20 7.62
CA ALA A 326 -18.19 3.48 6.82
C ALA A 326 -18.46 2.41 5.76
N ALA A 327 -17.44 1.97 5.03
CA ALA A 327 -17.52 0.89 4.05
C ALA A 327 -17.92 -0.47 4.68
N SER A 328 -17.63 -0.68 5.97
CA SER A 328 -18.10 -1.85 6.73
C SER A 328 -19.46 -1.64 7.41
N GLY A 329 -20.12 -0.51 7.14
CA GLY A 329 -21.42 -0.15 7.70
C GLY A 329 -21.40 0.05 9.21
N ARG A 330 -20.23 0.35 9.79
CA ARG A 330 -20.00 0.63 11.23
C ARG A 330 -19.94 2.12 11.54
N TYR A 331 -19.95 2.95 10.51
CA TYR A 331 -20.02 4.40 10.60
C TYR A 331 -20.96 4.90 9.49
N ALA A 332 -21.77 5.91 9.77
CA ALA A 332 -22.61 6.54 8.75
C ALA A 332 -22.82 8.01 9.07
N THR A 333 -22.77 8.86 8.04
CA THR A 333 -23.24 10.24 8.14
C THR A 333 -24.66 10.30 7.59
N VAL A 334 -25.62 10.68 8.43
CA VAL A 334 -27.04 10.73 8.10
C VAL A 334 -27.53 12.16 8.14
N ARG A 335 -28.09 12.63 7.03
CA ARG A 335 -28.78 13.90 6.91
C ARG A 335 -30.27 13.70 7.13
N ILE A 336 -30.84 14.43 8.07
CA ILE A 336 -32.25 14.33 8.47
C ILE A 336 -32.88 15.71 8.33
N PRO A 337 -33.77 15.93 7.35
CA PRO A 337 -34.63 17.10 7.31
C PRO A 337 -35.61 17.06 8.48
N LEU A 338 -35.76 18.18 9.19
CA LEU A 338 -36.60 18.31 10.37
C LEU A 338 -37.44 19.60 10.30
N PRO A 339 -38.66 19.61 10.84
CA PRO A 339 -39.40 20.85 11.04
C PRO A 339 -38.73 21.72 12.11
N ASP A 340 -38.66 23.04 11.92
CA ASP A 340 -38.07 23.98 12.90
C ASP A 340 -38.99 24.16 14.12
N ARG A 341 -38.99 23.17 15.03
CA ARG A 341 -39.76 23.16 16.29
C ARG A 341 -38.90 22.69 17.46
N PRO A 342 -39.09 23.23 18.67
CA PRO A 342 -38.39 22.77 19.86
C PRO A 342 -38.57 21.26 20.09
N GLY A 343 -37.49 20.58 20.51
CA GLY A 343 -37.51 19.16 20.91
C GLY A 343 -37.18 18.15 19.81
N GLN A 344 -37.04 18.54 18.54
CA GLN A 344 -36.73 17.59 17.45
C GLN A 344 -35.39 16.87 17.65
N LEU A 345 -34.33 17.60 18.02
CA LEU A 345 -33.03 16.99 18.29
C LEU A 345 -33.12 15.96 19.43
N ALA A 346 -33.81 16.30 20.52
CA ALA A 346 -33.98 15.39 21.65
C ALA A 346 -34.70 14.10 21.24
N ARG A 347 -35.75 14.22 20.42
CA ARG A 347 -36.49 13.07 19.89
C ARG A 347 -35.64 12.18 18.98
N VAL A 348 -34.85 12.77 18.08
CA VAL A 348 -33.92 12.03 17.22
C VAL A 348 -32.87 11.31 18.08
N SER A 349 -32.25 12.00 19.04
CA SER A 349 -31.28 11.39 19.96
C SER A 349 -31.88 10.24 20.78
N GLU A 350 -33.14 10.35 21.20
CA GLU A 350 -33.83 9.28 21.93
C GLU A 350 -34.04 8.03 21.06
N ILE A 351 -34.46 8.21 19.80
CA ILE A 351 -34.60 7.09 18.84
C ILE A 351 -33.26 6.38 18.63
N LEU A 352 -32.19 7.15 18.42
CA LEU A 352 -30.84 6.60 18.24
C LEU A 352 -30.36 5.84 19.48
N ALA A 353 -30.64 6.38 20.68
CA ALA A 353 -30.32 5.70 21.94
C ALA A 353 -31.11 4.38 22.10
N GLN A 354 -32.38 4.33 21.69
CA GLN A 354 -33.22 3.12 21.79
C GLN A 354 -32.71 1.97 20.93
N VAL A 355 -32.17 2.26 19.73
CA VAL A 355 -31.54 1.25 18.88
C VAL A 355 -30.09 0.95 19.28
N GLY A 356 -29.51 1.78 20.14
CA GLY A 356 -28.14 1.63 20.63
C GLY A 356 -27.09 2.08 19.62
N ALA A 357 -27.41 3.08 18.79
CA ALA A 357 -26.48 3.79 17.92
C ALA A 357 -25.81 4.93 18.71
N ASN A 358 -24.49 5.09 18.55
CA ASN A 358 -23.72 6.12 19.23
C ASN A 358 -23.57 7.34 18.32
N VAL A 359 -23.75 8.56 18.85
CA VAL A 359 -23.66 9.80 18.07
C VAL A 359 -22.28 10.43 18.28
N MET A 360 -21.50 10.53 17.22
CA MET A 360 -20.13 11.05 17.25
C MET A 360 -20.08 12.55 16.99
N GLU A 361 -20.87 13.02 16.02
CA GLU A 361 -20.94 14.42 15.63
C GLU A 361 -22.39 14.83 15.38
N VAL A 362 -22.71 16.06 15.77
CA VAL A 362 -24.02 16.68 15.56
C VAL A 362 -23.82 18.03 14.89
N LEU A 363 -24.23 18.14 13.63
CA LEU A 363 -24.34 19.41 12.93
C LEU A 363 -25.82 19.77 12.76
N HIS A 364 -26.20 20.87 13.39
CA HIS A 364 -27.53 21.44 13.30
C HIS A 364 -27.43 22.76 12.53
N THR A 365 -27.96 22.79 11.31
CA THR A 365 -27.95 23.99 10.47
C THR A 365 -29.34 24.36 9.95
N ARG A 366 -29.54 25.68 9.83
CA ARG A 366 -30.70 26.31 9.18
C ARG A 366 -30.32 26.91 7.82
N HIS A 367 -29.10 26.66 7.34
CA HIS A 367 -28.51 27.35 6.19
C HIS A 367 -28.07 26.29 5.16
N GLY A 368 -28.66 26.34 3.96
CA GLY A 368 -28.37 25.42 2.85
C GLY A 368 -29.16 25.79 1.59
N GLN A 369 -28.59 25.58 0.40
CA GLN A 369 -29.29 25.80 -0.86
C GLN A 369 -30.44 24.78 -1.00
N GLY A 370 -31.67 25.26 -1.18
CA GLY A 370 -32.87 24.43 -1.37
C GLY A 370 -33.73 24.16 -0.12
N LEU A 371 -33.44 24.77 1.03
CA LEU A 371 -34.29 24.68 2.21
C LEU A 371 -35.46 25.68 2.13
N GLN A 372 -36.67 25.22 2.46
CA GLN A 372 -37.78 26.12 2.78
C GLN A 372 -37.45 26.90 4.06
N ILE A 373 -38.05 28.08 4.25
CA ILE A 373 -37.75 29.02 5.36
C ILE A 373 -38.01 28.38 6.75
N ASP A 374 -38.81 27.32 6.83
CA ASP A 374 -39.22 26.59 8.03
C ASP A 374 -38.55 25.21 8.21
N GLU A 375 -37.55 24.89 7.38
CA GLU A 375 -36.84 23.61 7.43
C GLU A 375 -35.44 23.73 8.07
N MET A 376 -35.14 22.76 8.93
CA MET A 376 -33.85 22.56 9.57
C MET A 376 -33.22 21.28 9.02
N ILE A 377 -31.89 21.26 8.90
CA ILE A 377 -31.15 20.01 8.67
C ILE A 377 -30.41 19.64 9.95
N LEU A 378 -30.61 18.39 10.37
CA LEU A 378 -29.75 17.72 11.32
C LEU A 378 -28.88 16.72 10.57
N GLN A 379 -27.58 16.92 10.58
CA GLN A 379 -26.61 15.96 10.10
C GLN A 379 -25.93 15.31 11.31
N LEU A 380 -25.97 13.98 11.34
CA LEU A 380 -25.42 13.17 12.42
C LEU A 380 -24.39 12.21 11.86
N SER A 381 -23.22 12.17 12.48
CA SER A 381 -22.31 11.05 12.28
C SER A 381 -22.54 10.04 13.39
N ILE A 382 -22.93 8.82 13.01
CA ILE A 382 -23.31 7.75 13.91
C ILE A 382 -22.39 6.55 13.77
N GLU A 383 -22.03 5.96 14.90
CA GLU A 383 -21.34 4.68 14.98
C GLU A 383 -22.37 3.57 15.20
N THR A 384 -22.26 2.51 14.40
CA THR A 384 -23.16 1.36 14.40
C THR A 384 -22.35 0.06 14.43
N ARG A 385 -23.03 -1.09 14.46
CA ARG A 385 -22.39 -2.40 14.64
C ARG A 385 -22.22 -3.17 13.32
N GLY A 386 -22.45 -2.49 12.19
CA GLY A 386 -22.46 -3.10 10.87
C GLY A 386 -23.76 -2.79 10.10
N PRO A 387 -23.88 -3.31 8.87
CA PRO A 387 -24.94 -2.93 7.93
C PRO A 387 -26.36 -3.15 8.47
N GLU A 388 -26.59 -4.25 9.18
CA GLU A 388 -27.90 -4.56 9.77
C GLU A 388 -28.31 -3.53 10.83
N HIS A 389 -27.37 -3.11 11.69
CA HIS A 389 -27.65 -2.12 12.73
C HIS A 389 -27.82 -0.72 12.12
N THR A 390 -27.05 -0.39 11.08
CA THR A 390 -27.26 0.85 10.30
C THR A 390 -28.66 0.87 9.69
N GLN A 391 -29.09 -0.24 9.08
CA GLN A 391 -30.42 -0.34 8.49
C GLN A 391 -31.53 -0.20 9.54
N LEU A 392 -31.41 -0.89 10.68
CA LEU A 392 -32.32 -0.76 11.82
C LEU A 392 -32.43 0.69 12.31
N THR A 393 -31.30 1.40 12.36
CA THR A 393 -31.24 2.81 12.78
C THR A 393 -32.02 3.70 11.80
N LEU A 394 -31.80 3.54 10.50
CA LEU A 394 -32.50 4.29 9.46
C LEU A 394 -34.01 4.00 9.48
N ASP A 395 -34.40 2.74 9.64
CA ASP A 395 -35.80 2.34 9.66
C ASP A 395 -36.54 2.84 10.91
N SER A 396 -35.86 2.93 12.05
CA SER A 396 -36.43 3.51 13.27
C SER A 396 -36.68 5.01 13.15
N LEU A 397 -35.78 5.73 12.46
CA LEU A 397 -35.99 7.15 12.13
C LEU A 397 -37.16 7.32 11.14
N ARG A 398 -37.27 6.46 10.12
CA ARG A 398 -38.40 6.46 9.16
C ARG A 398 -39.72 6.18 9.83
N ALA A 399 -39.76 5.20 10.74
CA ALA A 399 -40.96 4.87 11.51
C ALA A 399 -41.44 6.03 12.40
N ALA A 400 -40.52 6.90 12.83
CA ALA A 400 -40.83 8.10 13.60
C ALA A 400 -41.30 9.30 12.73
N GLY A 401 -41.34 9.15 11.41
CA GLY A 401 -41.78 10.17 10.46
C GLY A 401 -40.66 11.04 9.88
N TYR A 402 -39.40 10.61 10.00
CA TYR A 402 -38.26 11.31 9.41
C TYR A 402 -37.84 10.71 8.07
N GLU A 403 -37.15 11.49 7.24
CA GLU A 403 -36.60 11.03 5.95
C GLU A 403 -35.07 11.04 5.98
N PRO A 404 -34.42 10.10 6.69
CA PRO A 404 -32.97 10.06 6.79
C PRO A 404 -32.35 9.70 5.44
N GLN A 405 -31.37 10.50 5.02
CA GLN A 405 -30.55 10.29 3.84
C GLN A 405 -29.13 9.97 4.28
N VAL A 406 -28.61 8.80 3.91
CA VAL A 406 -27.18 8.49 4.11
C VAL A 406 -26.39 9.35 3.14
N MET A 407 -25.48 10.15 3.69
CA MET A 407 -24.57 10.96 2.90
C MET A 407 -23.41 10.09 2.41
N PRO A 408 -22.94 10.27 1.17
CA PRO A 408 -21.66 9.74 0.75
C PRO A 408 -20.54 10.38 1.60
N ASP A 409 -19.52 9.60 1.94
CA ASP A 409 -18.35 10.07 2.69
C ASP A 409 -17.46 11.03 1.88
#